data_AF-A0A4Y2BPE6-F1
#
_entry.id   AF-A0A4Y2BPE6-F1
#
_cell.length_a   1.000
_cell.length_b   1.000
_cell.length_c   1.000
_cell.angle_alpha   90.00
_cell.angle_beta   90.00
_cell.angle_gamma   90.00
#
_symmetry.space_group_name_H-M   'P 1'
#
loop_
_entity.id
_entity.type
_entity.pdbx_description
1 polymer ?
#
loop_
_entity_poly.entity_id
_entity_poly.type
_entity_poly.pdbx_seq_one_letter_code
_entity_poly.pdbx_strand_id
1 'polypeptide(L)'
;MKEVSAVKIPIFIPSDTSLLFPMVESTFELAIPKPITESRTKYNHCVENLPPDIAMTVRDIIISPDKTDPYAKLKNGVIYRCGESKSQEIRRLLAGEQLSDRRPSKILRMMQRRAENHNVADSLLLESSIHISVNISVNITKSYRNCR
;
A
#
# COMPACT_ATOMS: atom_id res chain seq x y z
N MET A 1 -13.42 -15.41 -33.78
CA MET A 1 -12.85 -14.46 -32.79
C MET A 1 -12.66 -15.24 -31.51
N LYS A 2 -11.42 -15.36 -30.98
CA LYS A 2 -11.17 -16.11 -29.74
C LYS A 2 -11.75 -15.29 -28.58
N GLU A 3 -12.72 -15.85 -27.87
CA GLU A 3 -13.20 -15.28 -26.62
C GLU A 3 -12.00 -15.05 -25.70
N VAL A 4 -11.72 -13.79 -25.40
CA VAL A 4 -10.83 -13.43 -24.29
C VAL A 4 -11.67 -13.69 -23.05
N SER A 5 -11.38 -14.79 -22.35
CA SER A 5 -12.01 -15.07 -21.08
C SER A 5 -11.79 -13.87 -20.15
N ALA A 6 -12.88 -13.40 -19.54
CA ALA A 6 -12.82 -12.26 -18.64
C ALA A 6 -12.04 -12.66 -17.38
N VAL A 7 -10.73 -12.41 -17.37
CA VAL A 7 -9.88 -12.59 -16.19
C VAL A 7 -10.34 -11.59 -15.13
N LYS A 8 -10.97 -12.09 -14.08
CA LYS A 8 -11.39 -11.28 -12.94
C LYS A 8 -10.19 -11.02 -12.06
N ILE A 9 -9.56 -9.86 -12.26
CA ILE A 9 -8.54 -9.34 -11.37
C ILE A 9 -9.16 -9.15 -9.97
N PRO A 10 -8.50 -9.61 -8.88
CA PRO A 10 -8.94 -9.35 -7.53
C PRO A 10 -9.09 -7.85 -7.27
N ILE A 11 -10.06 -7.48 -6.43
CA ILE A 11 -10.25 -6.07 -6.04
C ILE A 11 -8.93 -5.54 -5.48
N PHE A 12 -8.46 -4.43 -6.04
CA PHE A 12 -7.25 -3.79 -5.56
C PHE A 12 -7.40 -3.42 -4.08
N ILE A 13 -6.43 -3.80 -3.26
CA ILE A 13 -6.35 -3.45 -1.84
C ILE A 13 -5.28 -2.36 -1.70
N PRO A 14 -5.63 -1.06 -1.70
CA PRO A 14 -4.63 0.02 -1.63
C PRO A 14 -3.80 -0.05 -0.33
N SER A 15 -4.43 -0.55 0.73
CA SER A 15 -3.83 -0.80 2.04
C SER A 15 -2.63 -1.74 1.99
N ASP A 16 -2.58 -2.69 1.05
CA ASP A 16 -1.52 -3.68 0.94
C ASP A 16 -1.19 -4.02 -0.53
N THR A 17 -0.30 -3.21 -1.09
CA THR A 17 0.23 -3.35 -2.45
C THR A 17 1.21 -4.52 -2.58
N SER A 18 1.79 -4.99 -1.47
CA SER A 18 2.70 -6.14 -1.46
C SER A 18 1.94 -7.46 -1.57
N LEU A 19 0.74 -7.55 -0.97
CA LEU A 19 -0.16 -8.70 -1.10
C LEU A 19 -0.88 -8.73 -2.46
N LEU A 20 -1.16 -7.56 -3.02
CA LEU A 20 -1.92 -7.42 -4.27
C LEU A 20 -1.30 -8.17 -5.45
N PHE A 21 -0.03 -7.92 -5.76
CA PHE A 21 0.60 -8.49 -6.96
C PHE A 21 0.71 -10.02 -6.92
N PRO A 22 1.05 -10.68 -5.79
CA PRO A 22 0.93 -12.13 -5.66
C PRO A 22 -0.46 -12.66 -6.05
N MET A 23 -1.54 -12.03 -5.57
CA MET A 23 -2.91 -12.47 -5.93
C MET A 23 -3.21 -12.30 -7.43
N VAL A 24 -2.74 -11.20 -8.02
CA VAL A 24 -2.88 -10.92 -9.45
C VAL A 24 -2.10 -11.94 -10.30
N GLU A 25 -0.87 -12.28 -9.89
CA GLU A 25 -0.04 -13.29 -10.59
C GLU A 25 -0.70 -14.66 -10.55
N SER A 26 -1.22 -15.09 -9.39
CA SER A 26 -1.98 -16.36 -9.30
C SER A 26 -3.20 -16.36 -10.22
N THR A 27 -3.86 -15.21 -10.39
CA THR A 27 -5.00 -15.08 -11.31
C THR A 27 -4.55 -15.25 -12.77
N PHE A 28 -3.38 -14.71 -13.14
CA PHE A 28 -2.81 -14.89 -14.47
C PHE A 28 -2.38 -16.33 -14.74
N GLU A 29 -1.82 -17.01 -13.74
CA GLU A 29 -1.45 -18.43 -13.82
C GLU A 29 -2.66 -19.35 -13.98
N LEU A 30 -3.75 -19.04 -13.28
CA LEU A 30 -5.01 -19.81 -13.32
C LEU A 30 -5.94 -19.40 -14.47
N ALA A 31 -5.50 -18.50 -15.35
CA ALA A 31 -6.32 -18.07 -16.48
C ALA A 31 -6.62 -19.25 -17.44
N ILE A 32 -7.87 -19.36 -17.88
CA ILE A 32 -8.38 -20.42 -18.76
C ILE A 32 -8.75 -19.78 -20.10
N PRO A 33 -8.44 -20.37 -21.27
CA PRO A 33 -7.93 -21.72 -21.49
C PRO A 33 -6.41 -21.89 -21.34
N LYS A 34 -5.66 -20.79 -21.21
CA LYS A 34 -4.21 -20.83 -20.99
C LYS A 34 -3.76 -19.69 -20.05
N PRO A 35 -2.66 -19.88 -19.31
CA PRO A 35 -2.08 -18.83 -18.48
C PRO A 35 -1.75 -17.58 -19.29
N ILE A 36 -1.91 -16.41 -18.65
CA ILE A 36 -1.47 -15.13 -19.21
C ILE A 36 0.00 -14.95 -18.87
N THR A 37 0.87 -15.12 -19.87
CA THR A 37 2.33 -14.97 -19.72
C THR A 37 2.86 -13.70 -20.37
N GLU A 38 2.14 -13.14 -21.33
CA GLU A 38 2.58 -11.95 -22.07
C GLU A 38 2.54 -10.69 -21.19
N SER A 39 3.70 -10.04 -21.02
CA SER A 39 3.85 -8.85 -20.19
C SER A 39 2.87 -7.74 -20.58
N ARG A 40 2.69 -7.48 -21.89
CA ARG A 40 1.75 -6.45 -22.36
C ARG A 40 0.30 -6.76 -21.97
N THR A 41 -0.10 -8.02 -22.02
CA THR A 41 -1.45 -8.46 -21.63
C THR A 41 -1.65 -8.34 -20.12
N LYS A 42 -0.66 -8.75 -19.31
CA LYS A 42 -0.68 -8.52 -17.85
C LYS A 42 -0.79 -7.04 -17.49
N TYR A 43 0.00 -6.20 -18.16
CA TYR A 43 -0.03 -4.75 -17.97
C TYR A 43 -1.42 -4.16 -18.24
N ASN A 44 -2.05 -4.50 -19.37
CA ASN A 44 -3.36 -3.97 -19.73
C ASN A 44 -4.43 -4.32 -18.67
N HIS A 45 -4.44 -5.59 -18.20
CA HIS A 45 -5.36 -6.01 -17.14
C HIS A 45 -5.15 -5.26 -15.83
N CYS A 46 -3.89 -5.00 -15.45
CA CYS A 46 -3.60 -4.21 -14.25
C CYS A 46 -4.05 -2.76 -14.39
N VAL A 47 -3.80 -2.11 -15.53
CA VAL A 47 -4.17 -0.71 -15.78
C VAL A 47 -5.69 -0.51 -15.75
N GLU A 48 -6.46 -1.42 -16.33
CA GLU A 48 -7.92 -1.36 -16.33
C GLU A 48 -8.52 -1.47 -14.92
N ASN A 49 -7.84 -2.18 -14.01
CA ASN A 49 -8.34 -2.48 -12.67
C ASN A 49 -7.66 -1.62 -11.58
N LEU A 50 -6.80 -0.68 -11.96
CA LEU A 50 -6.06 0.19 -11.05
C LEU A 50 -6.99 1.26 -10.44
N PRO A 51 -7.06 1.39 -9.10
CA PRO A 51 -7.77 2.48 -8.45
C PRO A 51 -7.21 3.85 -8.88
N PRO A 52 -8.05 4.90 -8.99
CA PRO A 52 -7.61 6.23 -9.43
C PRO A 52 -6.41 6.78 -8.66
N ASP A 53 -6.38 6.60 -7.33
CA ASP A 53 -5.29 7.10 -6.48
C ASP A 53 -3.94 6.46 -6.81
N ILE A 54 -3.95 5.15 -7.07
CA ILE A 54 -2.75 4.40 -7.43
C ILE A 54 -2.34 4.74 -8.88
N ALA A 55 -3.31 4.79 -9.79
CA ALA A 55 -3.07 5.19 -11.19
C ALA A 55 -2.41 6.58 -11.27
N MET A 56 -2.86 7.53 -10.44
CA MET A 56 -2.27 8.86 -10.35
C MET A 56 -0.83 8.82 -9.80
N THR A 57 -0.56 7.93 -8.84
CA THR A 57 0.77 7.72 -8.25
C THR A 57 1.80 7.19 -9.27
N VAL A 58 1.37 6.37 -10.23
CA VAL A 58 2.22 5.81 -11.31
C VAL A 58 1.88 6.35 -12.69
N ARG A 59 1.33 7.56 -12.77
CA ARG A 59 0.82 8.18 -14.00
C ARG A 59 1.84 8.21 -15.13
N ASP A 60 3.08 8.56 -14.84
CA ASP A 60 4.19 8.59 -15.80
C ASP A 60 4.46 7.21 -16.42
N ILE A 61 4.36 6.14 -15.64
CA ILE A 61 4.52 4.75 -16.11
C ILE A 61 3.34 4.34 -17.00
N ILE A 62 2.14 4.85 -16.72
CA ILE A 62 0.95 4.58 -17.54
C ILE A 62 1.01 5.35 -18.87
N ILE A 63 1.38 6.63 -18.84
CA ILE A 63 1.47 7.49 -20.04
C ILE A 63 2.61 7.04 -20.96
N SER A 64 3.73 6.62 -20.39
CA SER A 64 4.90 6.17 -21.13
C SER A 64 5.32 4.77 -20.68
N PRO A 65 4.59 3.73 -21.11
CA PRO A 65 4.90 2.35 -20.73
C PRO A 65 6.25 1.89 -21.29
N ASP A 66 6.92 1.02 -20.53
CA ASP A 66 8.15 0.37 -20.99
C ASP A 66 7.88 -0.49 -22.24
N LYS A 67 8.81 -0.52 -23.18
CA LYS A 67 8.66 -1.25 -24.45
C LYS A 67 8.97 -2.75 -24.31
N THR A 68 9.79 -3.12 -23.35
CA THR A 68 10.32 -4.48 -23.15
C THR A 68 9.52 -5.25 -22.11
N ASP A 69 9.29 -4.64 -20.95
CA ASP A 69 8.51 -5.27 -19.87
C ASP A 69 7.63 -4.25 -19.13
N PRO A 70 6.52 -3.82 -19.75
CA PRO A 70 5.61 -2.83 -19.16
C PRO A 70 5.01 -3.30 -17.83
N TYR A 71 4.76 -4.59 -17.68
CA TYR A 71 4.19 -5.15 -16.46
C TYR A 71 5.17 -5.09 -15.28
N ALA A 72 6.42 -5.52 -15.47
CA ALA A 72 7.41 -5.44 -14.39
C ALA A 72 7.67 -3.99 -13.97
N LYS A 73 7.72 -3.06 -14.93
CA LYS A 73 7.88 -1.63 -14.63
C LYS A 73 6.72 -1.08 -13.80
N LEU A 74 5.49 -1.42 -14.17
CA LEU A 74 4.28 -1.02 -13.44
C LEU A 74 4.28 -1.62 -12.02
N LYS A 75 4.51 -2.93 -11.90
CA LYS A 75 4.56 -3.66 -10.62
C LYS A 75 5.55 -3.03 -9.65
N ASN A 76 6.79 -2.82 -10.10
CA ASN A 76 7.83 -2.23 -9.28
C ASN A 76 7.52 -0.77 -8.91
N GLY A 77 6.97 0.00 -9.86
CA GLY A 77 6.57 1.39 -9.62
C GLY A 77 5.49 1.53 -8.57
N VAL A 78 4.45 0.68 -8.62
CA VAL A 78 3.37 0.67 -7.64
C VAL A 78 3.89 0.27 -6.26
N ILE A 79 4.66 -0.83 -6.16
CA ILE A 79 5.20 -1.30 -4.87
C ILE A 79 6.08 -0.23 -4.23
N TYR A 80 7.01 0.36 -5.00
CA TYR A 80 7.94 1.36 -4.49
C TYR A 80 7.23 2.64 -4.02
N ARG A 81 6.40 3.24 -4.88
CA ARG A 81 5.80 4.56 -4.58
C ARG A 81 4.69 4.47 -3.54
N CYS A 82 3.87 3.41 -3.57
CA CYS A 82 2.88 3.19 -2.52
C CYS A 82 3.54 2.79 -1.19
N GLY A 83 4.68 2.09 -1.24
CA GLY A 83 5.52 1.82 -0.06
C GLY A 83 6.05 3.11 0.57
N GLU A 84 6.67 3.99 -0.21
CA GLU A 84 7.19 5.28 0.30
C GLU A 84 6.09 6.16 0.90
N SER A 85 4.93 6.26 0.24
CA SER A 85 3.79 7.00 0.78
C SER A 85 3.33 6.45 2.14
N LYS A 86 3.31 5.12 2.31
CA LYS A 86 2.98 4.48 3.59
C LYS A 86 4.05 4.74 4.65
N SER A 87 5.34 4.66 4.30
CA SER A 87 6.43 4.98 5.22
C SER A 87 6.39 6.45 5.66
N GLN A 88 6.05 7.37 4.77
CA GLN A 88 5.85 8.78 5.11
C GLN A 88 4.65 8.98 6.04
N GLU A 89 3.52 8.31 5.77
CA GLU A 89 2.34 8.33 6.66
C GLU A 89 2.69 7.82 8.05
N ILE A 90 3.44 6.72 8.15
CA ILE A 90 3.92 6.17 9.43
C ILE A 90 4.81 7.19 10.14
N ARG A 91 5.77 7.81 9.45
CA ARG A 91 6.63 8.84 10.04
C ARG A 91 5.82 10.03 10.57
N ARG A 92 4.81 10.50 9.85
CA ARG A 92 3.91 11.58 10.31
C ARG A 92 3.06 11.17 11.51
N LEU A 93 2.58 9.92 11.53
CA LEU A 93 1.87 9.36 12.68
C LEU A 93 2.77 9.28 13.92
N LEU A 94 4.01 8.80 13.76
CA LEU A 94 5.00 8.74 14.84
C LEU A 94 5.41 10.13 15.35
N ALA A 95 5.53 11.10 14.43
CA ALA A 95 5.79 12.50 14.76
C ALA A 95 4.62 13.20 15.46
N GLY A 96 3.44 12.56 15.54
CA GLY A 96 2.28 13.09 16.23
C GLY A 96 1.39 14.03 15.42
N GLU A 97 1.71 14.25 14.14
CA GLU A 97 1.00 15.19 13.25
C GLU A 97 -0.45 14.75 12.95
N GLN A 98 -0.73 13.44 12.95
CA GLN A 98 -2.08 12.87 12.78
C GLN A 98 -2.71 12.30 14.08
N LEU A 99 -2.01 12.40 15.22
CA LEU A 99 -2.47 11.84 16.50
C LEU A 99 -3.48 12.74 17.24
N SER A 100 -3.69 13.98 16.77
CA SER A 100 -4.66 14.90 17.39
C SER A 100 -6.12 14.46 17.25
N ASP A 101 -6.43 13.62 16.25
CA ASP A 101 -7.81 13.42 15.77
C ASP A 101 -8.25 11.94 15.76
N ARG A 102 -7.40 10.99 16.18
CA ARG A 102 -7.68 9.54 16.13
C ARG A 102 -7.59 8.88 17.51
N ARG A 103 -8.55 8.01 17.82
CA ARG A 103 -8.57 7.24 19.08
C ARG A 103 -7.31 6.36 19.21
N PRO A 104 -6.64 6.34 20.37
CA PRO A 104 -5.39 5.60 20.61
C PRO A 104 -5.44 4.12 20.25
N SER A 105 -6.57 3.45 20.50
CA SER A 105 -6.78 2.03 20.19
C SER A 105 -6.77 1.72 18.69
N LYS A 106 -7.23 2.65 17.85
CA LYS A 106 -7.23 2.50 16.39
C LYS A 106 -5.82 2.64 15.83
N ILE A 107 -5.00 3.50 16.44
CA ILE A 107 -3.59 3.71 16.08
C ILE A 107 -2.76 2.46 16.38
N LEU A 108 -2.88 1.92 17.59
CA LEU A 108 -2.19 0.71 18.03
C LEU A 108 -2.48 -0.48 17.10
N ARG A 109 -3.76 -0.70 16.77
CA ARG A 109 -4.17 -1.78 15.87
C ARG A 109 -3.67 -1.58 14.43
N MET A 110 -3.55 -0.33 13.98
CA MET A 110 -2.97 0.00 12.68
C MET A 110 -1.46 -0.28 12.64
N MET A 111 -0.74 0.01 13.72
CA MET A 111 0.70 -0.20 13.81
C MET A 111 1.04 -1.70 13.88
N GLN A 112 0.31 -2.49 14.69
CA GLN A 112 0.50 -3.94 14.78
C GLN A 112 0.33 -4.63 13.42
N ARG A 113 -0.78 -4.35 12.73
CA ARG A 113 -1.06 -4.91 11.41
C ARG A 113 0.00 -4.52 10.36
N ARG A 114 0.67 -3.38 10.53
CA ARG A 114 1.68 -2.88 9.60
C ARG A 114 3.09 -3.41 9.93
N ALA A 115 3.40 -3.67 11.20
CA ALA A 115 4.62 -4.33 11.64
C ALA A 115 4.69 -5.79 11.18
N GLU A 116 3.55 -6.48 11.08
CA GLU A 116 3.48 -7.85 10.54
C GLU A 116 3.77 -7.91 9.02
N ASN A 117 3.53 -6.83 8.28
CA ASN A 117 3.65 -6.79 6.82
C ASN A 117 4.99 -6.24 6.32
N HIS A 118 5.86 -5.72 7.20
CA HIS A 118 7.20 -5.25 6.85
C HIS A 118 8.20 -5.86 7.83
N ASN A 119 9.35 -6.33 7.34
CA ASN A 119 10.47 -6.78 8.17
C ASN A 119 11.15 -5.56 8.83
N VAL A 120 10.39 -4.83 9.64
CA VAL A 120 10.84 -3.62 10.34
C VAL A 120 11.74 -4.10 11.46
N ALA A 121 13.03 -3.75 11.42
CA ALA A 121 13.97 -4.09 12.48
C ALA A 121 13.39 -3.69 13.85
N ASP A 122 13.42 -4.60 14.82
CA ASP A 122 12.85 -4.44 16.17
C ASP A 122 13.26 -3.14 16.87
N SER A 123 14.41 -2.56 16.49
CA SER A 123 14.89 -1.28 17.00
C SER A 123 13.94 -0.10 16.71
N LEU A 124 13.26 -0.10 15.57
CA LEU A 124 12.32 0.97 15.21
C LEU A 124 10.99 0.84 15.94
N LEU A 125 10.60 -0.37 16.37
CA LEU A 125 9.39 -0.64 17.16
C LEU A 125 9.55 -0.17 18.62
N LEU A 126 10.76 -0.29 19.17
CA LEU A 126 11.09 0.21 20.51
C LEU A 126 11.12 1.74 20.55
N GLU A 127 11.77 2.40 19.58
CA GLU A 127 11.78 3.86 19.53
C GLU A 127 10.38 4.44 19.28
N SER A 128 9.58 3.81 18.41
CA SER A 128 8.20 4.23 18.18
C SER A 128 7.30 4.01 19.39
N SER A 129 7.51 2.95 20.19
CA SER A 129 6.78 2.73 21.44
C SER A 129 7.04 3.82 22.48
N ILE A 130 8.28 4.30 22.59
CA ILE A 130 8.65 5.39 23.51
C ILE A 130 8.08 6.73 23.00
N HIS A 131 8.25 7.04 21.71
CA HIS A 131 7.80 8.31 21.14
C HIS A 131 6.26 8.45 21.14
N ILE A 132 5.54 7.36 20.89
CA ILE A 132 4.07 7.32 21.01
C ILE A 132 3.64 7.50 22.46
N SER A 133 4.30 6.87 23.43
CA SER A 133 3.98 7.01 24.86
C SER A 133 4.15 8.45 25.34
N VAL A 134 5.21 9.13 24.89
CA VAL A 134 5.46 10.55 25.19
C VAL A 134 4.41 11.44 24.52
N ASN A 135 4.10 11.23 23.23
CA ASN A 135 3.10 12.04 22.52
C ASN A 135 1.67 11.85 23.05
N ILE A 136 1.28 10.62 23.42
CA ILE A 136 0.00 10.36 24.09
C ILE A 136 -0.04 11.07 25.44
N SER A 137 1.02 10.98 26.24
CA SER A 137 1.09 11.65 27.54
C SER A 137 1.01 13.18 27.40
N VAL A 138 1.70 13.77 26.42
CA VAL A 138 1.67 15.21 26.13
C VAL A 138 0.28 15.66 25.64
N ASN A 139 -0.38 14.91 24.76
CA ASN A 139 -1.72 15.26 24.29
C ASN A 139 -2.79 15.10 25.37
N ILE A 140 -2.70 14.07 26.22
CA ILE A 140 -3.57 13.92 27.39
C ILE A 140 -3.37 15.14 28.32
N THR A 141 -2.12 15.54 28.59
CA THR A 141 -1.82 16.68 29.46
C THR A 141 -2.31 18.02 28.88
N LYS A 142 -2.23 18.21 27.56
CA LYS A 142 -2.81 19.39 26.87
C LYS A 142 -4.34 19.38 26.90
N SER A 143 -4.97 18.22 26.72
CA SER A 143 -6.43 18.08 26.79
C SER A 143 -6.97 18.38 28.19
N TYR A 144 -6.26 18.02 29.26
CA TYR A 144 -6.65 18.36 30.64
C TYR A 144 -6.45 19.84 30.99
N ARG A 145 -5.49 20.53 30.38
CA ARG A 145 -5.30 21.99 30.59
C ARG A 145 -6.34 22.86 29.89
N ASN A 146 -6.94 22.41 28.79
CA ASN A 146 -7.98 23.15 28.06
C ASN A 146 -9.40 22.97 28.62
N CYS A 147 -9.58 22.13 29.65
CA CYS A 147 -10.87 21.93 30.34
C CYS A 147 -10.93 22.64 31.71
N ARG A 148 -10.07 23.62 31.98
CA ARG A 148 -10.07 24.39 33.23
C ARG A 148 -10.08 25.88 32.96
#